data_AF-A0A6I8U2H7-F1
#
_entry.id   AF-A0A6I8U2H7-F1
#
_cell.length_a   1.000
_cell.length_b   1.000
_cell.length_c   1.000
_cell.angle_alpha   90.00
_cell.angle_beta   90.00
_cell.angle_gamma   90.00
#
_symmetry.space_group_name_H-M   'P 1'
#
loop_
_entity.id
_entity.type
_entity.pdbx_description
1 polymer ?
#
loop_
_entity_poly.entity_id
_entity_poly.type
_entity_poly.pdbx_seq_one_letter_code
_entity_poly.pdbx_strand_id
1 'polypeptide(L)'
;MLDKPLIDVGNQVKSDTDREELKLALVASQESVAVQILLEACLETEDDRIKPGRQWALREIRGVICSYIHQVFIAEPSLAKLVHFQGYPHELLPMTVRGIPSMHICLDFIPELLSMVEMDKQIFAIDLTSHLSLQYALPKSLSIAKLCLNTLTTLLGVLSSDTRVEMSRAVLPCIVRFSEAFPPLLDECIMFLMQLGRIAESQSALGRSVSLPNLYLGPEAKVRSHSKRSQYAEKLVDEIKETFSKLLDEAIMNPKIY
;
A
#
# COMPACT_ATOMS: atom_id res chain seq x y z
N MET A 1 45.12 50.86 18.28
CA MET A 1 44.02 50.41 17.42
C MET A 1 44.02 48.89 17.48
N LEU A 2 43.07 48.28 18.19
CA LEU A 2 42.88 46.83 18.17
C LEU A 2 41.65 46.54 17.33
N ASP A 3 41.85 45.87 16.20
CA ASP A 3 40.82 45.27 15.37
C ASP A 3 40.06 44.23 16.19
N LYS A 4 38.77 44.49 16.43
CA LYS A 4 37.82 43.44 16.80
C LYS A 4 37.34 42.80 15.49
N PRO A 5 37.49 41.48 15.30
CA PRO A 5 36.88 40.82 14.17
C PRO A 5 35.36 40.93 14.34
N LEU A 6 34.69 41.54 13.37
CA LEU A 6 33.25 41.47 13.19
C LEU A 6 32.91 40.02 12.82
N ILE A 7 32.77 39.18 13.85
CA ILE A 7 32.18 37.86 13.68
C ILE A 7 30.71 38.11 13.35
N ASP A 8 30.32 37.72 12.14
CA ASP A 8 28.94 37.74 11.68
C ASP A 8 28.14 36.66 12.43
N VAL A 9 27.76 36.99 13.68
CA VAL A 9 27.05 36.11 14.61
C VAL A 9 25.75 35.59 13.99
N GLY A 10 25.12 36.36 13.11
CA GLY A 10 23.90 35.96 12.41
C GLY A 10 24.10 34.79 11.44
N ASN A 11 25.23 34.77 10.71
CA ASN A 11 25.57 33.66 9.81
C ASN A 11 26.11 32.43 10.56
N GLN A 12 26.80 32.60 11.69
CA GLN A 12 27.25 31.48 12.51
C GLN A 12 26.09 30.75 13.21
N VAL A 13 25.11 31.48 13.76
CA VAL A 13 23.93 30.89 14.42
C VAL A 13 23.04 30.14 13.42
N LYS A 14 22.91 30.65 12.18
CA LYS A 14 22.24 29.91 11.09
C LYS A 14 22.99 28.62 10.75
N SER A 15 24.31 28.69 10.58
CA SER A 15 25.15 27.53 10.31
C SER A 15 25.06 26.45 11.40
N ASP A 16 24.99 26.83 12.68
CA ASP A 16 24.81 25.88 13.78
C ASP A 16 23.41 25.24 13.81
N THR A 17 22.38 26.00 13.44
CA THR A 17 21.01 25.48 13.32
C THR A 17 20.91 24.48 12.18
N ASP A 18 21.44 24.83 11.00
CA ASP A 18 21.48 23.96 9.83
C ASP A 18 22.27 22.67 10.13
N ARG A 19 23.37 22.78 10.88
CA ARG A 19 24.18 21.62 11.31
C ARG A 19 23.41 20.69 12.25
N GLU A 20 22.63 21.24 13.17
CA GLU A 20 21.82 20.45 14.09
C GLU A 20 20.66 19.77 13.34
N GLU A 21 20.00 20.45 12.41
CA GLU A 21 18.98 19.86 11.54
C GLU A 21 19.54 18.71 10.70
N LEU A 22 20.72 18.90 10.10
CA LEU A 22 21.42 17.84 9.35
C LEU A 22 21.79 16.65 10.25
N LYS A 23 22.20 16.90 11.49
CA LYS A 23 22.48 15.83 12.46
C LYS A 23 21.22 15.04 12.78
N LEU A 24 20.11 15.70 13.06
CA LEU A 24 18.83 15.05 13.35
C LEU A 24 18.32 14.24 12.16
N ALA A 25 18.38 14.81 10.95
CA ALA A 25 18.00 14.10 9.73
C ALA A 25 18.89 12.86 9.48
N LEU A 26 20.19 12.95 9.75
CA LEU A 26 21.10 11.83 9.62
C LEU A 26 20.76 10.70 10.61
N VAL A 27 20.50 11.04 11.88
CA VAL A 27 20.12 10.05 12.91
C VAL A 27 18.79 9.38 12.53
N ALA A 28 17.77 10.15 12.18
CA ALA A 28 16.48 9.61 11.75
C ALA A 28 16.62 8.69 10.52
N SER A 29 17.47 9.07 9.56
CA SER A 29 17.78 8.24 8.40
C SER A 29 18.45 6.92 8.81
N GLN A 30 19.45 6.96 9.69
CA GLN A 30 20.12 5.76 10.20
C GLN A 30 19.16 4.81 10.94
N GLU A 31 18.31 5.36 11.81
CA GLU A 31 17.30 4.60 12.53
C GLU A 31 16.28 3.97 11.57
N SER A 32 15.87 4.71 10.53
CA SER A 32 14.94 4.18 9.52
C SER A 32 15.57 3.03 8.73
N VAL A 33 16.83 3.16 8.34
CA VAL A 33 17.58 2.10 7.65
C VAL A 33 17.74 0.86 8.54
N ALA A 34 18.00 1.04 9.83
CA ALA A 34 18.07 -0.08 10.76
C ALA A 34 16.73 -0.83 10.83
N VAL A 35 15.60 -0.12 10.89
CA VAL A 35 14.26 -0.74 10.84
C VAL A 35 14.03 -1.46 9.51
N GLN A 36 14.42 -0.86 8.38
CA GLN A 36 14.27 -1.49 7.05
C GLN A 36 15.05 -2.81 6.95
N ILE A 37 16.31 -2.83 7.40
CA ILE A 37 17.13 -4.06 7.41
C ILE A 37 16.46 -5.16 8.26
N LEU A 38 15.91 -4.79 9.41
CA LEU A 38 15.19 -5.74 10.27
C LEU A 38 13.89 -6.26 9.63
N LEU A 39 13.16 -5.39 8.92
CA LEU A 39 11.98 -5.80 8.16
C LEU A 39 12.35 -6.74 7.00
N GLU A 40 13.40 -6.45 6.26
CA GLU A 40 13.90 -7.31 5.19
C GLU A 40 14.34 -8.69 5.71
N ALA A 41 14.96 -8.74 6.89
CA ALA A 41 15.32 -10.00 7.56
C ALA A 41 14.09 -10.85 7.94
N CYS A 42 12.88 -10.28 7.93
CA CYS A 42 11.64 -11.00 8.17
C CYS A 42 11.01 -11.59 6.91
N LEU A 43 11.56 -11.35 5.71
CA LEU A 43 11.04 -11.96 4.48
C LEU A 43 11.21 -13.47 4.51
N GLU A 44 10.18 -14.19 4.08
CA GLU A 44 10.25 -15.65 3.97
C GLU A 44 11.08 -16.03 2.75
N THR A 45 12.09 -16.88 2.95
CA THR A 45 12.90 -17.42 1.86
C THR A 45 12.45 -18.83 1.49
N GLU A 46 12.82 -19.30 0.30
CA GLU A 46 12.57 -20.69 -0.12
C GLU A 46 13.22 -21.70 0.84
N ASP A 47 14.34 -21.32 1.42
CA ASP A 47 15.06 -22.08 2.44
C ASP A 47 14.21 -22.28 3.70
N ASP A 48 13.40 -21.29 4.08
CA ASP A 48 12.51 -21.36 5.22
C ASP A 48 11.35 -22.34 4.98
N ARG A 49 10.91 -22.49 3.73
CA ARG A 49 9.84 -23.40 3.32
C ARG A 49 10.28 -24.85 3.26
N ILE A 50 11.50 -25.10 2.78
CA ILE A 50 11.97 -26.44 2.47
C ILE A 50 12.65 -27.09 3.69
N LYS A 51 13.38 -26.32 4.50
CA LYS A 51 14.18 -26.88 5.60
C LYS A 51 13.34 -27.05 6.87
N PRO A 52 13.28 -28.27 7.45
CA PRO A 52 12.58 -28.51 8.71
C PRO A 52 13.05 -27.56 9.82
N GLY A 53 12.12 -26.99 10.58
CA GLY A 53 12.42 -26.11 11.71
C GLY A 53 12.63 -24.63 11.34
N ARG A 54 12.93 -24.28 10.08
CA ARG A 54 13.20 -22.88 9.72
C ARG A 54 11.98 -21.98 9.75
N GLN A 55 10.80 -22.47 9.41
CA GLN A 55 9.55 -21.70 9.58
C GLN A 55 9.33 -21.27 11.04
N TRP A 56 9.66 -22.15 11.99
CA TRP A 56 9.55 -21.85 13.42
C TRP A 56 10.58 -20.81 13.86
N ALA A 57 11.84 -20.98 13.42
CA ALA A 57 12.89 -20.00 13.67
C ALA A 57 12.54 -18.62 13.10
N LEU A 58 12.02 -18.55 11.87
CA LEU A 58 11.57 -17.31 11.25
C LEU A 58 10.44 -16.65 12.05
N ARG A 59 9.50 -17.44 12.59
CA ARG A 59 8.43 -16.93 13.45
C ARG A 59 8.97 -16.34 14.75
N GLU A 60 9.97 -16.97 15.37
CA GLU A 60 10.63 -16.43 16.57
C GLU A 60 11.37 -15.13 16.27
N ILE A 61 12.15 -15.10 15.18
CA ILE A 61 12.85 -13.90 14.69
C ILE A 61 11.87 -12.75 14.47
N ARG A 62 10.77 -13.00 13.75
CA ARG A 62 9.70 -12.02 13.52
C ARG A 62 9.12 -11.50 14.84
N GLY A 63 8.91 -12.36 15.82
CA GLY A 63 8.41 -11.97 17.15
C GLY A 63 9.36 -11.01 17.88
N VAL A 64 10.66 -11.30 17.87
CA VAL A 64 11.68 -10.45 18.49
C VAL A 64 11.80 -9.11 17.75
N ILE A 65 11.85 -9.15 16.41
CA ILE A 65 11.96 -7.95 15.58
C ILE A 65 10.73 -7.05 15.75
N CYS A 66 9.52 -7.61 15.73
CA CYS A 66 8.30 -6.84 15.96
C CYS A 66 8.30 -6.20 17.35
N SER A 67 8.72 -6.93 18.38
CA SER A 67 8.79 -6.40 19.74
C SER A 67 9.79 -5.24 19.84
N TYR A 68 10.93 -5.34 19.16
CA TYR A 68 11.90 -4.26 19.08
C TYR A 68 11.32 -3.03 18.35
N ILE A 69 10.80 -3.21 17.13
CA ILE A 69 10.22 -2.11 16.33
C ILE A 69 9.08 -1.43 17.10
N HIS A 70 8.27 -2.20 17.82
CA HIS A 70 7.23 -1.67 18.70
C HIS A 70 7.79 -0.68 19.73
N GLN A 71 8.86 -1.04 20.45
CA GLN A 71 9.48 -0.16 21.43
C GLN A 71 10.09 1.08 20.78
N VAL A 72 10.73 0.92 19.61
CA VAL A 72 11.30 2.06 18.88
C VAL A 72 10.21 3.03 18.43
N PHE A 73 9.07 2.54 17.91
CA PHE A 73 7.95 3.40 17.53
C PHE A 73 7.27 4.07 18.72
N ILE A 74 7.29 3.47 19.92
CA ILE A 74 6.83 4.14 21.14
C ILE A 74 7.80 5.26 21.52
N ALA A 75 9.10 4.99 21.46
CA ALA A 75 10.13 5.96 21.83
C ALA A 75 10.18 7.15 20.86
N GLU A 76 10.07 6.88 19.56
CA GLU A 76 10.11 7.89 18.50
C GLU A 76 9.00 7.63 17.46
N PRO A 77 7.79 8.18 17.67
CA PRO A 77 6.65 8.00 16.76
C PRO A 77 6.88 8.56 15.35
N SER A 78 7.72 9.59 15.19
CA SER A 78 8.01 10.15 13.86
C SER A 78 8.77 9.16 12.96
N LEU A 79 9.53 8.23 13.56
CA LEU A 79 10.21 7.17 12.83
C LEU A 79 9.22 6.23 12.15
N ALA A 80 8.10 5.91 12.81
CA ALA A 80 7.06 5.07 12.22
C ALA A 80 6.53 5.71 10.93
N LYS A 81 6.29 7.03 10.94
CA LYS A 81 5.88 7.77 9.75
C LYS A 81 6.97 7.68 8.67
N LEU A 82 8.23 7.96 9.00
CA LEU A 82 9.33 7.92 8.04
C LEU A 82 9.47 6.54 7.35
N VAL A 83 9.45 5.46 8.12
CA VAL A 83 9.55 4.08 7.59
C VAL A 83 8.39 3.75 6.65
N HIS A 84 7.16 4.12 6.98
CA HIS A 84 6.00 3.85 6.12
C HIS A 84 5.96 4.76 4.88
N PHE A 85 6.51 5.96 4.95
CA PHE A 85 6.70 6.83 3.77
C PHE A 85 7.81 6.30 2.86
N GLN A 86 8.86 5.69 3.40
CA GLN A 86 9.87 4.97 2.62
C GLN A 86 9.28 3.69 1.99
N GLY A 87 8.37 3.03 2.69
CA GLY A 87 7.73 1.78 2.26
C GLY A 87 8.62 0.57 2.51
N TYR A 88 8.02 -0.61 2.42
CA TYR A 88 8.67 -1.93 2.54
C TYR A 88 7.79 -2.98 1.85
N PRO A 89 8.27 -4.21 1.60
CA PRO A 89 7.51 -5.23 0.89
C PRO A 89 6.13 -5.51 1.51
N HIS A 90 5.08 -5.51 0.68
CA HIS A 90 3.69 -5.69 1.09
C HIS A 90 3.44 -7.02 1.85
N GLU A 91 4.23 -8.05 1.54
CA GLU A 91 4.20 -9.36 2.19
C GLU A 91 4.44 -9.29 3.71
N LEU A 92 5.10 -8.23 4.18
CA LEU A 92 5.35 -8.00 5.60
C LEU A 92 4.18 -7.33 6.32
N LEU A 93 3.25 -6.67 5.61
CA LEU A 93 2.13 -5.93 6.21
C LEU A 93 1.27 -6.78 7.17
N PRO A 94 0.86 -8.02 6.84
CA PRO A 94 0.08 -8.84 7.77
C PRO A 94 0.85 -9.14 9.06
N MET A 95 2.18 -9.28 8.96
CA MET A 95 3.06 -9.61 10.07
C MET A 95 3.35 -8.37 10.93
N THR A 96 3.69 -7.23 10.33
CA THR A 96 3.96 -5.98 11.06
C THR A 96 2.71 -5.49 11.78
N VAL A 97 1.55 -5.46 11.11
CA VAL A 97 0.30 -4.99 11.73
C VAL A 97 -0.14 -5.84 12.92
N ARG A 98 0.00 -7.18 12.83
CA ARG A 98 -0.36 -8.09 13.94
C ARG A 98 0.71 -8.16 15.03
N GLY A 99 1.98 -8.06 14.66
CA GLY A 99 3.12 -8.26 15.55
C GLY A 99 3.54 -7.00 16.32
N ILE A 100 3.24 -5.81 15.79
CA ILE A 100 3.64 -4.52 16.37
C ILE A 100 2.38 -3.79 16.92
N PRO A 101 2.12 -3.81 18.24
CA PRO A 101 0.90 -3.23 18.82
C PRO A 101 0.74 -1.72 18.60
N SER A 102 1.84 -0.99 18.42
CA SER A 102 1.82 0.46 18.17
C SER A 102 1.42 0.84 16.74
N MET A 103 1.15 -0.12 15.86
CA MET A 103 0.83 0.16 14.44
C MET A 103 -0.43 0.99 14.23
N HIS A 104 -1.34 1.05 15.22
CA HIS A 104 -2.54 1.88 15.15
C HIS A 104 -2.25 3.39 14.96
N ILE A 105 -1.06 3.86 15.37
CA ILE A 105 -0.63 5.27 15.15
C ILE A 105 -0.50 5.61 13.66
N CYS A 106 -0.36 4.60 12.79
CA CYS A 106 -0.22 4.82 11.36
C CYS A 106 -1.47 5.46 10.75
N LEU A 107 -2.65 5.23 11.34
CA LEU A 107 -3.92 5.83 10.90
C LEU A 107 -3.87 7.37 10.85
N ASP A 108 -2.97 8.00 11.61
CA ASP A 108 -2.85 9.44 11.73
C ASP A 108 -2.23 10.08 10.48
N PHE A 109 -1.33 9.36 9.80
CA PHE A 109 -0.61 9.84 8.62
C PHE A 109 -1.03 9.16 7.32
N ILE A 110 -1.96 8.19 7.34
CA ILE A 110 -2.52 7.60 6.11
C ILE A 110 -3.08 8.65 5.14
N PRO A 111 -3.85 9.68 5.56
CA PRO A 111 -4.36 10.68 4.62
C PRO A 111 -3.25 11.41 3.87
N GLU A 112 -2.14 11.68 4.54
CA GLU A 112 -0.96 12.29 3.95
C GLU A 112 -0.27 11.32 2.97
N LEU A 113 -0.12 10.05 3.34
CA LEU A 113 0.47 9.04 2.46
C LEU A 113 -0.39 8.77 1.20
N LEU A 114 -1.72 8.82 1.32
CA LEU A 114 -2.65 8.74 0.18
C LEU A 114 -2.55 9.95 -0.76
N SER A 115 -2.12 11.10 -0.24
CA SER A 115 -1.96 12.33 -1.04
C SER A 115 -0.66 12.38 -1.84
N MET A 116 0.23 11.40 -1.68
CA MET A 116 1.45 11.27 -2.47
C MET A 116 1.10 11.07 -3.96
N VAL A 117 1.97 11.55 -4.85
CA VAL A 117 1.75 11.50 -6.31
C VAL A 117 2.09 10.10 -6.86
N GLU A 118 3.01 9.41 -6.20
CA GLU A 118 3.44 8.07 -6.58
C GLU A 118 2.36 7.03 -6.28
N MET A 119 1.92 6.31 -7.32
CA MET A 119 0.90 5.26 -7.24
C MET A 119 1.29 4.17 -6.24
N ASP A 120 2.55 3.74 -6.19
CA ASP A 120 3.02 2.72 -5.26
C ASP A 120 2.80 3.11 -3.79
N LYS A 121 2.95 4.40 -3.46
CA LYS A 121 2.70 4.92 -2.11
C LYS A 121 1.22 4.91 -1.77
N GLN A 122 0.37 5.23 -2.75
CA GLN A 122 -1.07 5.16 -2.59
C GLN A 122 -1.55 3.72 -2.41
N ILE A 123 -1.03 2.77 -3.21
CA ILE A 123 -1.31 1.33 -3.08
C ILE A 123 -0.88 0.84 -1.69
N PHE A 124 0.35 1.16 -1.27
CA PHE A 124 0.86 0.80 0.05
C PHE A 124 0.00 1.36 1.18
N ALA A 125 -0.43 2.63 1.10
CA ALA A 125 -1.32 3.22 2.08
C ALA A 125 -2.66 2.49 2.18
N ILE A 126 -3.25 2.12 1.05
CA ILE A 126 -4.53 1.39 1.00
C ILE A 126 -4.37 -0.02 1.59
N ASP A 127 -3.30 -0.73 1.23
CA ASP A 127 -3.06 -2.09 1.71
C ASP A 127 -2.77 -2.11 3.22
N LEU A 128 -1.92 -1.18 3.70
CA LEU A 128 -1.68 -0.96 5.11
C LEU A 128 -2.99 -0.65 5.87
N THR A 129 -3.82 0.24 5.33
CA THR A 129 -5.12 0.58 5.93
C THR A 129 -6.05 -0.64 5.97
N SER A 130 -6.04 -1.48 4.94
CA SER A 130 -6.86 -2.69 4.88
C SER A 130 -6.49 -3.68 5.98
N HIS A 131 -5.19 -3.85 6.26
CA HIS A 131 -4.70 -4.68 7.35
C HIS A 131 -4.97 -4.06 8.73
N LEU A 132 -4.75 -2.75 8.88
CA LEU A 132 -5.08 -2.02 10.11
C LEU A 132 -6.57 -2.11 10.43
N SER A 133 -7.43 -2.06 9.43
CA SER A 133 -8.89 -2.16 9.59
C SER A 133 -9.32 -3.49 10.18
N LEU A 134 -8.72 -4.60 9.73
CA LEU A 134 -8.97 -5.93 10.30
C LEU A 134 -8.50 -6.04 11.76
N GLN A 135 -7.37 -5.41 12.08
CA GLN A 135 -6.76 -5.52 13.41
C GLN A 135 -7.38 -4.55 14.42
N TYR A 136 -7.77 -3.36 13.98
CA TYR A 136 -8.22 -2.24 14.80
C TYR A 136 -9.55 -1.69 14.28
N ALA A 137 -10.65 -2.38 14.60
CA ALA A 137 -12.02 -1.97 14.25
C ALA A 137 -12.49 -0.76 15.09
N LEU A 138 -11.91 0.42 14.82
CA LEU A 138 -12.17 1.68 15.51
C LEU A 138 -12.90 2.67 14.58
N PRO A 139 -13.71 3.61 15.11
CA PRO A 139 -14.39 4.64 14.29
C PRO A 139 -13.42 5.46 13.41
N LYS A 140 -12.21 5.72 13.93
CA LYS A 140 -11.13 6.37 13.16
C LYS A 140 -10.72 5.52 11.95
N SER A 141 -10.46 4.23 12.17
CA SER A 141 -10.09 3.30 11.08
C SER A 141 -11.20 3.19 10.03
N LEU A 142 -12.48 3.15 10.44
CA LEU A 142 -13.62 3.19 9.51
C LEU A 142 -13.61 4.45 8.64
N SER A 143 -13.36 5.61 9.24
CA SER A 143 -13.28 6.89 8.52
C SER A 143 -12.15 6.89 7.49
N ILE A 144 -10.99 6.32 7.84
CA ILE A 144 -9.84 6.21 6.94
C ILE A 144 -10.09 5.17 5.83
N ALA A 145 -10.69 4.03 6.14
CA ALA A 145 -11.09 3.03 5.14
C ALA A 145 -12.07 3.63 4.10
N LYS A 146 -13.05 4.40 4.57
CA LYS A 146 -13.95 5.16 3.70
C LYS A 146 -13.22 6.17 2.82
N LEU A 147 -12.23 6.88 3.37
CA LEU A 147 -11.37 7.77 2.59
C LEU A 147 -10.62 7.00 1.50
N CYS A 148 -10.04 5.83 1.80
CA CYS A 148 -9.39 4.97 0.81
C CYS A 148 -10.35 4.60 -0.35
N LEU A 149 -11.58 4.18 -0.06
CA LEU A 149 -12.58 3.84 -1.08
C LEU A 149 -12.97 5.05 -1.94
N ASN A 150 -13.13 6.23 -1.34
CA ASN A 150 -13.42 7.47 -2.07
C ASN A 150 -12.26 7.87 -3.00
N THR A 151 -11.02 7.76 -2.50
CA THR A 151 -9.81 8.01 -3.30
C THR A 151 -9.72 7.05 -4.46
N LEU A 152 -9.93 5.75 -4.22
CA LEU A 152 -9.96 4.73 -5.28
C LEU A 152 -11.01 5.02 -6.34
N THR A 153 -12.24 5.33 -5.93
CA THR A 153 -13.35 5.67 -6.84
C THR A 153 -13.00 6.90 -7.70
N THR A 154 -12.37 7.90 -7.10
CA THR A 154 -11.89 9.10 -7.81
C THR A 154 -10.80 8.74 -8.82
N LEU A 155 -9.81 7.95 -8.39
CA LEU A 155 -8.69 7.50 -9.21
C LEU A 155 -9.14 6.68 -10.43
N LEU A 156 -10.20 5.87 -10.30
CA LEU A 156 -10.79 5.15 -11.45
C LEU A 156 -11.18 6.09 -12.60
N GLY A 157 -11.67 7.30 -12.28
CA GLY A 157 -12.11 8.27 -13.28
C GLY A 157 -10.96 9.03 -13.96
N VAL A 158 -9.83 9.22 -13.29
CA VAL A 158 -8.72 10.07 -13.76
C VAL A 158 -7.53 9.30 -14.32
N LEU A 159 -7.31 8.06 -13.88
CA LEU A 159 -6.18 7.25 -14.32
C LEU A 159 -6.35 6.78 -15.77
N SER A 160 -5.21 6.60 -16.47
CA SER A 160 -5.16 6.00 -17.80
C SER A 160 -5.53 4.51 -17.73
N SER A 161 -5.90 3.89 -18.86
CA SER A 161 -6.32 2.49 -18.86
C SER A 161 -5.25 1.54 -18.29
N ASP A 162 -3.97 1.73 -18.63
CA ASP A 162 -2.90 0.83 -18.19
C ASP A 162 -2.65 0.98 -16.67
N THR A 163 -2.52 2.22 -16.16
CA THR A 163 -2.30 2.49 -14.72
C THR A 163 -3.50 2.10 -13.86
N ARG A 164 -4.72 2.28 -14.39
CA ARG A 164 -5.95 1.86 -13.72
C ARG A 164 -5.99 0.35 -13.50
N VAL A 165 -5.57 -0.45 -14.47
CA VAL A 165 -5.54 -1.92 -14.35
C VAL A 165 -4.56 -2.34 -13.27
N GLU A 166 -3.37 -1.76 -13.26
CA GLU A 166 -2.32 -2.04 -12.28
C GLU A 166 -2.77 -1.69 -10.85
N MET A 167 -3.24 -0.46 -10.64
CA MET A 167 -3.78 0.00 -9.36
C MET A 167 -4.93 -0.90 -8.88
N SER A 168 -5.91 -1.14 -9.75
CA SER A 168 -7.10 -1.91 -9.40
C SER A 168 -6.75 -3.31 -8.94
N ARG A 169 -5.85 -3.98 -9.67
CA ARG A 169 -5.40 -5.33 -9.34
C ARG A 169 -4.73 -5.40 -7.98
N ALA A 170 -3.88 -4.42 -7.67
CA ALA A 170 -3.19 -4.37 -6.39
C ALA A 170 -4.15 -4.18 -5.20
N VAL A 171 -5.25 -3.44 -5.40
CA VAL A 171 -6.19 -3.12 -4.30
C VAL A 171 -7.39 -4.06 -4.17
N LEU A 172 -7.63 -4.97 -5.11
CA LEU A 172 -8.75 -5.94 -5.03
C LEU A 172 -8.77 -6.70 -3.68
N PRO A 173 -7.65 -7.24 -3.16
CA PRO A 173 -7.65 -7.89 -1.85
C PRO A 173 -8.02 -6.93 -0.70
N CYS A 174 -7.68 -5.65 -0.84
CA CYS A 174 -7.98 -4.62 0.17
C CYS A 174 -9.50 -4.39 0.30
N ILE A 175 -10.23 -4.46 -0.82
CA ILE A 175 -11.69 -4.28 -0.83
C ILE A 175 -12.38 -5.35 0.02
N VAL A 176 -11.95 -6.60 -0.11
CA VAL A 176 -12.49 -7.71 0.68
C VAL A 176 -12.23 -7.48 2.18
N ARG A 177 -10.99 -7.11 2.54
CA ARG A 177 -10.63 -6.83 3.94
C ARG A 177 -11.39 -5.64 4.52
N PHE A 178 -11.66 -4.60 3.74
CA PHE A 178 -12.51 -3.49 4.20
C PHE A 178 -13.94 -3.94 4.48
N SER A 179 -14.51 -4.77 3.60
CA SER A 179 -15.86 -5.32 3.80
C SER A 179 -15.94 -6.29 4.99
N GLU A 180 -14.89 -7.09 5.24
CA GLU A 180 -14.80 -7.97 6.41
C GLU A 180 -14.64 -7.15 7.70
N ALA A 181 -13.78 -6.14 7.71
CA ALA A 181 -13.52 -5.30 8.88
C ALA A 181 -14.72 -4.41 9.24
N PHE A 182 -15.43 -3.91 8.23
CA PHE A 182 -16.50 -2.93 8.39
C PHE A 182 -17.70 -3.29 7.52
N PRO A 183 -18.68 -4.05 8.06
CA PRO A 183 -19.95 -4.31 7.37
C PRO A 183 -20.66 -3.05 6.82
N PRO A 184 -20.61 -1.86 7.48
CA PRO A 184 -21.19 -0.64 6.93
C PRO A 184 -20.59 -0.16 5.60
N LEU A 185 -19.40 -0.62 5.21
CA LEU A 185 -18.78 -0.26 3.93
C LEU A 185 -19.16 -1.20 2.78
N LEU A 186 -19.92 -2.26 3.05
CA LEU A 186 -20.22 -3.31 2.07
C LEU A 186 -20.81 -2.76 0.77
N ASP A 187 -21.81 -1.87 0.88
CA ASP A 187 -22.46 -1.26 -0.29
C ASP A 187 -21.46 -0.42 -1.11
N GLU A 188 -20.58 0.32 -0.45
CA GLU A 188 -19.55 1.13 -1.10
C GLU A 188 -18.52 0.24 -1.82
N CYS A 189 -18.10 -0.87 -1.20
CA CYS A 189 -17.23 -1.88 -1.80
C CYS A 189 -17.88 -2.53 -3.04
N ILE A 190 -19.16 -2.90 -2.96
CA ILE A 190 -19.92 -3.47 -4.09
C ILE A 190 -20.02 -2.46 -5.22
N MET A 191 -20.38 -1.20 -4.92
CA MET A 191 -20.48 -0.14 -5.93
C MET A 191 -19.15 0.11 -6.64
N PHE A 192 -18.04 0.13 -5.91
CA PHE A 192 -16.70 0.24 -6.47
C PHE A 192 -16.39 -0.92 -7.42
N LEU A 193 -16.60 -2.17 -6.99
CA LEU A 193 -16.36 -3.36 -7.81
C LEU A 193 -17.25 -3.38 -9.06
N MET A 194 -18.52 -2.98 -8.95
CA MET A 194 -19.42 -2.87 -10.10
C MET A 194 -18.95 -1.82 -11.10
N GLN A 195 -18.51 -0.65 -10.63
CA GLN A 195 -17.99 0.41 -11.50
C GLN A 195 -16.72 -0.04 -12.20
N LEU A 196 -15.78 -0.64 -11.46
CA LEU A 196 -14.56 -1.21 -12.01
C LEU A 196 -14.86 -2.32 -13.03
N GLY A 197 -15.80 -3.21 -12.72
CA GLY A 197 -16.24 -4.29 -13.61
C GLY A 197 -16.78 -3.77 -14.94
N ARG A 198 -17.68 -2.78 -14.91
CA ARG A 198 -18.19 -2.14 -16.14
C ARG A 198 -17.08 -1.54 -16.99
N ILE A 199 -16.11 -0.88 -16.36
CA ILE A 199 -14.95 -0.30 -17.05
C ILE A 199 -14.09 -1.40 -17.69
N ALA A 200 -13.77 -2.45 -16.94
CA ALA A 200 -12.93 -3.56 -17.39
C ALA A 200 -13.61 -4.35 -18.53
N GLU A 201 -14.91 -4.62 -18.43
CA GLU A 201 -15.69 -5.26 -19.50
C GLU A 201 -15.73 -4.41 -20.76
N SER A 202 -15.96 -3.09 -20.64
CA SER A 202 -15.91 -2.18 -21.78
C SER A 202 -14.54 -2.17 -22.46
N GLN A 203 -13.46 -2.18 -21.69
CA GLN A 203 -12.10 -2.24 -22.22
C GLN A 203 -11.79 -3.58 -22.90
N SER A 204 -12.25 -4.70 -22.32
CA SER A 204 -12.12 -6.02 -22.93
C SER A 204 -12.89 -6.13 -24.25
N ALA A 205 -14.12 -5.60 -24.30
CA ALA A 205 -14.92 -5.57 -25.53
C ALA A 205 -14.27 -4.71 -26.63
N LEU A 206 -13.67 -3.56 -26.28
CA LEU A 206 -12.92 -2.73 -27.22
C LEU A 206 -11.61 -3.40 -27.68
N GLY A 207 -10.95 -4.16 -26.79
CA GLY A 207 -9.80 -4.98 -27.13
C GLY A 207 -10.11 -6.12 -28.10
N ARG A 208 -11.35 -6.62 -28.09
CA ARG A 208 -11.87 -7.61 -29.06
C ARG A 208 -12.18 -6.99 -30.44
N SER A 209 -12.31 -5.68 -30.55
CA SER A 209 -12.75 -4.99 -31.77
C SER A 209 -11.59 -4.50 -32.67
N VAL A 210 -10.71 -5.39 -33.15
CA VAL A 210 -10.11 -5.30 -34.51
C VAL A 210 -9.66 -6.70 -34.97
N SER A 211 -10.60 -7.51 -35.43
CA SER A 211 -10.38 -8.36 -36.60
C SER A 211 -11.25 -7.82 -37.74
N LEU A 212 -11.05 -6.55 -38.09
CA LEU A 212 -11.53 -6.03 -39.37
C LEU A 212 -10.86 -6.86 -40.50
N PRO A 213 -11.59 -7.28 -41.54
CA PRO A 213 -10.99 -7.93 -42.70
C PRO A 213 -9.86 -7.05 -43.23
N ASN A 214 -8.67 -7.62 -43.37
CA ASN A 214 -7.47 -6.94 -43.88
C ASN A 214 -7.77 -6.17 -45.17
N LEU A 215 -7.95 -4.87 -45.06
CA LEU A 215 -7.80 -3.93 -46.15
C LEU A 215 -6.71 -2.94 -45.74
N TYR A 216 -5.51 -3.26 -46.23
CA TYR A 216 -4.34 -2.38 -46.36
C TYR A 216 -3.92 -1.62 -45.11
N LEU A 217 -3.12 -2.24 -44.23
CA LEU A 217 -2.07 -1.59 -43.44
C LEU A 217 -1.12 -2.67 -42.88
N GLY A 218 0.19 -2.43 -42.94
CA GLY A 218 1.24 -3.44 -42.72
C GLY A 218 1.25 -4.11 -41.32
N PRO A 219 1.71 -5.37 -41.20
CA PRO A 219 1.01 -6.32 -40.32
C PRO A 219 1.55 -6.55 -38.90
N GLU A 220 2.78 -6.16 -38.52
CA GLU A 220 3.43 -6.90 -37.42
C GLU A 220 3.61 -6.16 -36.09
N ALA A 221 3.60 -4.82 -36.06
CA ALA A 221 3.92 -4.07 -34.83
C ALA A 221 2.68 -3.66 -34.00
N LYS A 222 1.54 -3.35 -34.63
CA LYS A 222 0.33 -2.87 -33.91
C LYS A 222 -0.58 -4.00 -33.40
N VAL A 223 -0.63 -5.13 -34.11
CA VAL A 223 -1.48 -6.27 -33.73
C VAL A 223 -1.01 -6.92 -32.42
N ARG A 224 0.31 -6.93 -32.17
CA ARG A 224 0.91 -7.57 -30.99
C ARG A 224 0.69 -6.81 -29.68
N SER A 225 0.58 -5.47 -29.72
CA SER A 225 0.34 -4.65 -28.51
C SER A 225 -1.13 -4.65 -28.09
N HIS A 226 -2.05 -4.64 -29.06
CA HIS A 226 -3.50 -4.75 -28.80
C HIS A 226 -3.88 -6.11 -28.21
N SER A 227 -3.28 -7.21 -28.69
CA SER A 227 -3.51 -8.56 -28.16
C SER A 227 -3.13 -8.68 -26.68
N LYS A 228 -1.98 -8.12 -26.26
CA LYS A 228 -1.56 -8.14 -24.85
C LYS A 228 -2.49 -7.32 -23.96
N ARG A 229 -2.85 -6.09 -24.36
CA ARG A 229 -3.79 -5.24 -23.59
C ARG A 229 -5.17 -5.89 -23.42
N SER A 230 -5.68 -6.55 -24.46
CA SER A 230 -6.94 -7.29 -24.38
C SER A 230 -6.87 -8.46 -23.39
N GLN A 231 -5.75 -9.19 -23.35
CA GLN A 231 -5.54 -10.28 -22.39
C GLN A 231 -5.45 -9.79 -20.94
N TYR A 232 -4.81 -8.63 -20.69
CA TYR A 232 -4.74 -8.04 -19.34
C TYR A 232 -6.12 -7.57 -18.84
N ALA A 233 -6.93 -6.97 -19.72
CA ALA A 233 -8.29 -6.55 -19.37
C ALA A 233 -9.21 -7.74 -19.08
N GLU A 234 -9.13 -8.81 -19.88
CA GLU A 234 -9.90 -10.04 -19.65
C GLU A 234 -9.53 -10.70 -18.32
N LYS A 235 -8.23 -10.80 -18.01
CA LYS A 235 -7.77 -11.33 -16.72
C LYS A 235 -8.26 -10.49 -15.53
N LEU A 236 -8.30 -9.17 -15.66
CA LEU A 236 -8.82 -8.30 -14.61
C LEU A 236 -10.32 -8.52 -14.37
N VAL A 237 -11.12 -8.75 -15.43
CA VAL A 237 -12.55 -9.06 -15.28
C VAL A 237 -12.75 -10.33 -14.44
N ASP A 238 -11.95 -11.37 -14.68
CA ASP A 238 -12.02 -12.62 -13.91
C ASP A 238 -11.61 -12.40 -12.44
N GLU A 239 -10.57 -11.61 -12.19
CA GLU A 239 -10.13 -11.26 -10.83
C GLU A 239 -11.17 -10.43 -10.08
N ILE A 240 -11.89 -9.52 -10.76
CA ILE A 240 -13.00 -8.77 -10.16
C ILE A 240 -14.14 -9.71 -9.78
N LYS A 241 -14.50 -10.66 -10.66
CA LYS A 241 -15.54 -11.66 -10.37
C LYS A 241 -15.16 -12.54 -9.18
N GLU A 242 -13.91 -13.02 -9.13
CA GLU A 242 -13.40 -13.79 -7.99
C GLU A 242 -13.46 -12.96 -6.70
N THR A 243 -13.08 -11.69 -6.76
CA THR A 243 -13.14 -10.77 -5.61
C THR A 243 -14.58 -10.54 -5.15
N PHE A 244 -15.52 -10.41 -6.09
CA PHE A 244 -16.94 -10.29 -5.78
C PHE A 244 -17.47 -11.54 -5.07
N SER A 245 -17.13 -12.74 -5.56
CA SER A 245 -17.48 -14.00 -4.89
C SER A 245 -16.91 -14.08 -3.47
N LYS A 246 -15.64 -13.73 -3.28
CA LYS A 246 -15.02 -13.70 -1.94
C LYS A 246 -15.72 -12.72 -1.00
N LEU A 247 -16.12 -11.55 -1.50
CA LEU A 247 -16.86 -10.58 -0.73
C LEU A 247 -18.23 -11.12 -0.29
N LEU A 248 -18.94 -11.87 -1.14
CA LEU A 248 -20.18 -12.56 -0.76
C LEU A 248 -19.92 -13.62 0.33
N ASP A 249 -18.89 -14.43 0.16
CA ASP A 249 -18.58 -15.52 1.10
C ASP A 249 -18.10 -15.01 2.47
N GLU A 250 -17.22 -14.00 2.49
CA GLU A 250 -16.59 -13.49 3.71
C GLU A 250 -17.47 -12.47 4.44
N ALA A 251 -18.12 -11.54 3.73
CA ALA A 251 -18.87 -10.46 4.37
C ALA A 251 -20.35 -10.77 4.58
N ILE A 252 -20.97 -11.56 3.69
CA ILE A 252 -22.42 -11.85 3.75
C ILE A 252 -22.70 -13.20 4.43
N MET A 253 -21.91 -14.22 4.12
CA MET A 253 -22.16 -15.59 4.58
C MET A 253 -21.45 -15.94 5.90
N ASN A 254 -20.47 -15.14 6.35
CA ASN A 254 -19.76 -15.34 7.60
C ASN A 254 -19.89 -14.13 8.53
N PRO A 255 -21.10 -13.76 8.97
CA PRO A 255 -21.26 -12.71 9.96
C PRO A 255 -20.59 -13.20 11.25
N LYS A 256 -19.37 -12.71 11.53
CA LYS A 256 -18.85 -12.67 12.88
C LYS A 256 -19.83 -11.77 13.64
N ILE A 257 -20.80 -12.39 14.30
CA ILE A 257 -21.77 -11.72 15.15
C ILE A 257 -20.95 -10.96 16.19
N TYR A 258 -20.91 -9.63 16.04
CA TYR A 258 -20.31 -8.71 17.01
C TYR A 258 -21.05 -8.77 18.34
#